data_AF-A0A9D1AKC0-F1
#
_entry.id   AF-A0A9D1AKC0-F1
#
_cell.length_a   1.000
_cell.length_b   1.000
_cell.length_c   1.000
_cell.angle_alpha   90.00
_cell.angle_beta   90.00
_cell.angle_gamma   90.00
#
_symmetry.space_group_name_H-M   'P 1'
#
loop_
_entity.id
_entity.type
_entity.pdbx_description
1 polymer ?
#
loop_
_entity_poly.entity_id
_entity_poly.type
_entity_poly.pdbx_seq_one_letter_code
_entity_poly.pdbx_strand_id
1 'polypeptide(L)' 'MARVIVSKEARSDLVSIRDYIRDELLSPDAAQRILAELKKSISSLAHYPGRGKPLDALIAVHTEYRYLICEHYCV' A
#
# COMPACT_ATOMS: atom_id res chain seq x y z
N MET A 1 -10.31 -13.96 10.46
CA MET A 1 -9.33 -13.17 9.68
C MET A 1 -9.67 -13.34 8.22
N ALA A 2 -9.80 -12.24 7.49
CA ALA A 2 -9.97 -12.26 6.04
C ALA A 2 -8.64 -12.62 5.38
N ARG A 3 -8.70 -13.21 4.18
CA ARG A 3 -7.51 -13.47 3.37
C ARG A 3 -7.19 -12.22 2.55
N VAL A 4 -5.98 -11.70 2.69
CA VAL A 4 -5.47 -10.62 1.84
C VAL A 4 -4.83 -11.23 0.61
N ILE A 5 -5.23 -10.75 -0.58
CA ILE A 5 -4.67 -11.16 -1.86
C ILE A 5 -4.06 -9.92 -2.50
N VAL A 6 -2.79 -10.00 -2.87
CA VAL A 6 -2.07 -8.93 -3.57
C VAL A 6 -2.00 -9.29 -5.05
N SER A 7 -2.43 -8.39 -5.93
CA SER A 7 -2.39 -8.59 -7.38
C SER A 7 -0.94 -8.69 -7.89
N LYS A 8 -0.75 -8.99 -9.18
CA LYS A 8 0.61 -9.02 -9.77
C LYS A 8 1.14 -7.59 -9.92
N GLU A 9 0.27 -6.68 -10.27
CA GLU A 9 0.52 -5.26 -10.47
C GLU A 9 0.95 -4.63 -9.14
N ALA A 10 0.20 -4.85 -8.06
CA ALA A 10 0.57 -4.34 -6.74
C ALA A 10 1.90 -4.94 -6.21
N ARG A 11 2.26 -6.15 -6.61
CA ARG A 11 3.59 -6.72 -6.32
C ARG A 11 4.69 -6.02 -7.10
N SER A 12 4.42 -5.68 -8.37
CA SER A 12 5.33 -4.87 -9.18
C SER A 12 5.53 -3.49 -8.57
N ASP A 13 4.45 -2.85 -8.10
CA ASP A 13 4.52 -1.54 -7.45
C ASP A 13 5.43 -1.56 -6.22
N LEU A 14 5.32 -2.59 -5.36
CA LEU A 14 6.22 -2.76 -4.21
C LEU A 14 7.70 -2.93 -4.62
N VAL A 15 7.96 -3.60 -5.74
CA VAL A 15 9.33 -3.75 -6.27
C VAL A 15 9.85 -2.41 -6.80
N SER A 16 9.05 -1.70 -7.60
CA SER A 16 9.39 -0.39 -8.14
C SER A 16 9.63 0.65 -7.04
N ILE A 17 8.80 0.68 -6.00
CA ILE A 17 8.98 1.55 -4.83
C ILE A 17 10.32 1.27 -4.15
N ARG A 18 10.65 -0.01 -3.94
CA ARG A 18 11.92 -0.41 -3.32
C ARG A 18 13.11 0.05 -4.14
N ASP A 19 13.10 -0.26 -5.44
CA ASP A 19 14.23 -0.01 -6.33
C ASP A 19 14.43 1.50 -6.51
N TYR A 20 13.37 2.28 -6.63
CA TYR A 20 13.44 3.74 -6.62
C TYR A 20 14.13 4.29 -5.35
N ILE A 21 13.66 3.89 -4.17
CA ILE A 21 14.23 4.41 -2.91
C ILE A 21 15.66 3.91 -2.68
N ARG A 22 15.94 2.64 -3.01
CA ARG A 22 17.25 2.02 -2.79
C ARG A 22 18.29 2.55 -3.77
N ASP A 23 17.97 2.55 -5.06
CA ASP A 23 18.95 2.71 -6.14
C ASP A 23 18.99 4.15 -6.66
N GLU A 24 17.85 4.81 -6.80
CA GLU A 24 17.80 6.19 -7.30
C GLU A 24 18.00 7.22 -6.18
N LEU A 25 17.36 6.99 -5.01
CA LEU A 25 17.54 7.86 -3.85
C LEU A 25 18.70 7.43 -2.94
N LEU A 26 19.40 6.34 -3.28
CA LEU A 26 20.56 5.81 -2.54
C LEU A 26 20.29 5.58 -1.05
N SER A 27 19.07 5.16 -0.71
CA SER A 27 18.62 5.02 0.68
C SER A 27 18.08 3.60 0.97
N PRO A 28 18.96 2.58 1.08
CA PRO A 28 18.54 1.20 1.33
C PRO A 28 17.77 1.01 2.63
N ASP A 29 18.16 1.71 3.70
CA ASP A 29 17.48 1.63 5.00
C ASP A 29 16.05 2.20 4.93
N ALA A 30 15.87 3.31 4.20
CA ALA A 30 14.54 3.87 3.97
C ALA A 30 13.66 2.94 3.13
N ALA A 31 14.23 2.30 2.10
CA ALA A 31 13.52 1.32 1.29
C ALA A 31 13.02 0.14 2.15
N GLN A 32 13.87 -0.37 3.05
CA GLN A 32 13.49 -1.44 3.97
C GLN A 32 12.38 -1.00 4.94
N ARG A 33 12.52 0.17 5.56
CA ARG A 33 11.52 0.72 6.49
C ARG A 33 10.16 0.91 5.83
N ILE A 34 10.14 1.58 4.66
CA ILE A 34 8.90 1.87 3.94
C ILE A 34 8.21 0.58 3.48
N LEU A 35 8.96 -0.40 2.95
CA LEU A 35 8.37 -1.69 2.59
C LEU A 35 7.83 -2.46 3.80
N ALA A 36 8.48 -2.36 4.97
CA ALA A 36 7.99 -3.00 6.18
C ALA A 36 6.65 -2.40 6.63
N GLU A 37 6.54 -1.07 6.62
CA GLU A 37 5.28 -0.38 6.96
C GLU A 37 4.16 -0.68 5.95
N LEU A 38 4.46 -0.68 4.65
CA LEU A 38 3.49 -1.07 3.62
C LEU A 38 2.99 -2.51 3.83
N LYS A 39 3.89 -3.47 4.04
CA LYS A 39 3.52 -4.87 4.29
C LYS A 39 2.69 -5.04 5.56
N LYS A 40 3.04 -4.31 6.63
CA LYS A 40 2.31 -4.30 7.90
C LYS A 40 0.92 -3.71 7.73
N SER A 41 0.80 -2.60 7.01
CA SER A 41 -0.47 -1.96 6.67
C SER A 41 -1.38 -2.91 5.89
N ILE A 42 -0.87 -3.51 4.81
CA ILE A 42 -1.59 -4.50 3.98
C ILE A 42 -2.03 -5.72 4.81
N SER A 43 -1.12 -6.28 5.62
CA SER A 43 -1.44 -7.45 6.45
C SER A 43 -2.51 -7.15 7.51
N SER A 44 -2.55 -5.92 8.02
CA SER A 44 -3.55 -5.50 9.01
C SER A 44 -4.98 -5.52 8.45
N LEU A 45 -5.17 -5.43 7.13
CA LEU A 45 -6.48 -5.53 6.48
C LEU A 45 -7.14 -6.91 6.66
N ALA A 46 -6.35 -7.97 6.95
CA ALA A 46 -6.88 -9.27 7.32
C ALA A 46 -7.73 -9.23 8.61
N HIS A 47 -7.40 -8.30 9.51
CA HIS A 47 -8.10 -8.10 10.78
C HIS A 47 -9.10 -6.95 10.72
N TYR A 48 -8.76 -5.89 9.97
CA TYR A 48 -9.54 -4.65 9.91
C TYR A 48 -9.82 -4.24 8.45
N PRO A 49 -10.61 -5.01 7.69
CA PRO A 49 -10.82 -4.76 6.26
C PRO A 49 -11.47 -3.40 5.96
N GLY A 50 -12.26 -2.86 6.91
CA GLY A 50 -12.93 -1.56 6.76
C GLY A 50 -12.08 -0.33 7.09
N ARG A 51 -10.80 -0.49 7.48
CA ARG A 51 -9.96 0.63 7.96
C ARG A 51 -9.65 1.67 6.87
N GLY A 52 -9.58 1.28 5.61
CA GLY A 52 -9.43 2.23 4.50
C GLY A 52 -10.62 3.19 4.43
N LYS A 53 -10.45 4.38 3.88
CA LYS A 53 -11.55 5.34 3.63
C LYS A 53 -12.23 5.01 2.29
N PRO A 54 -13.55 5.21 2.13
CA PRO A 54 -14.21 5.07 0.83
C PRO A 54 -13.60 6.02 -0.20
N LEU A 55 -13.31 5.52 -1.40
CA LEU A 55 -12.73 6.35 -2.47
C LEU A 55 -13.75 7.35 -3.03
N ASP A 56 -15.04 7.06 -2.93
CA ASP A 56 -16.16 7.95 -3.26
C ASP A 56 -16.07 9.35 -2.60
N ALA A 57 -15.36 9.46 -1.48
CA ALA A 57 -15.13 10.74 -0.84
C ALA A 57 -14.21 11.67 -1.66
N LEU A 58 -13.47 11.13 -2.63
CA LEU A 58 -12.46 11.83 -3.42
C LEU A 58 -12.81 11.92 -4.91
N ILE A 59 -13.69 11.05 -5.42
CA ILE A 59 -14.03 10.97 -6.84
C ILE A 59 -15.55 11.04 -7.05
N ALA A 60 -15.97 11.63 -8.17
CA ALA A 60 -17.39 11.77 -8.50
C ALA A 60 -18.07 10.47 -8.97
N VAL A 61 -17.31 9.37 -9.11
CA VAL A 61 -17.79 8.08 -9.59
C VAL A 61 -17.95 7.13 -8.41
N HIS A 62 -19.13 6.53 -8.28
CA HIS A 62 -19.40 5.54 -7.23
C HIS A 62 -18.56 4.27 -7.43
N THR A 63 -17.89 3.84 -6.36
CA THR A 63 -17.07 2.63 -6.33
C THR A 63 -17.04 1.99 -4.94
N GLU A 64 -16.86 0.68 -4.93
CA GLU A 64 -16.62 -0.07 -3.68
C GLU A 64 -15.15 0.02 -3.23
N TYR A 65 -14.29 0.65 -4.02
CA TYR A 65 -12.88 0.81 -3.66
C TYR A 65 -12.71 1.67 -2.41
N ARG A 66 -11.70 1.28 -1.63
CA ARG A 66 -11.24 1.99 -0.45
C ARG A 66 -9.77 2.28 -0.61
N TYR A 67 -9.29 3.30 0.09
CA TYR A 67 -7.90 3.66 0.10
C TYR A 67 -7.37 3.81 1.52
N LEU A 68 -6.12 3.42 1.74
CA LEU A 68 -5.43 3.48 3.01
C LEU A 68 -4.09 4.18 2.80
N ILE A 69 -3.94 5.36 3.40
CA ILE A 69 -2.67 6.08 3.37
C ILE A 69 -1.66 5.39 4.30
N CYS A 70 -0.48 5.10 3.76
CA CYS A 70 0.65 4.53 4.50
C CYS A 70 1.92 5.26 4.06
N GLU A 71 2.55 6.00 4.99
CA GLU A 71 3.63 6.95 4.67
C GLU A 71 3.17 7.92 3.57
N HIS A 72 3.87 7.97 2.43
CA HIS A 72 3.55 8.79 1.27
C HIS A 72 2.88 8.00 0.14
N TYR A 73 2.34 6.81 0.44
CA TYR A 73 1.72 5.91 -0.52
C TYR A 73 0.24 5.66 -0.20
N CYS A 74 -0.49 5.26 -1.23
CA CYS A 74 -1.90 4.91 -1.16
C CYS A 74 -2.04 3.42 -1.48
N VAL A 75 -2.62 2.67 -0.53
CA VAL A 75 -2.92 1.23 -0.65
C VAL A 75 -4.41 1.03 -0.89
#